data_AF-A0AAV1XDZ8-F1
#
_entry.id   AF-A0AAV1XDZ8-F1
#
_cell.length_a   1.000
_cell.length_b   1.000
_cell.length_c   1.000
_cell.angle_alpha   90.00
_cell.angle_beta   90.00
_cell.angle_gamma   90.00
#
_symmetry.space_group_name_H-M   'P 1'
#
loop_
_entity.id
_entity.type
_entity.pdbx_description
1 polymer ?
#
loop_
_entity_poly.entity_id
_entity_poly.type
_entity_poly.pdbx_seq_one_letter_code
_entity_poly.pdbx_strand_id
1 'polypeptide(L)'
;MVGKAVEDPTIEPFKKANGEGAISYYMKRPKTLDLTHKALDGITVPLMRDILDSYNGFHGIEILVDVGGSSGVTLQLIMQKYPKVRKGFNFDLRDMWVLLAWTNDECLKAM
;
A
#
# COMPACT_ATOMS: atom_id res chain seq x y z
N MET A 1 -20.87 14.37 -11.60
CA MET A 1 -20.19 14.30 -10.28
C MET A 1 -19.22 15.44 -10.04
N VAL A 2 -18.43 15.89 -11.03
CA VAL A 2 -17.45 16.99 -10.86
C VAL A 2 -18.10 18.32 -10.43
N GLY A 3 -19.26 18.69 -10.98
CA GLY A 3 -19.94 19.96 -10.62
C GLY A 3 -20.21 20.12 -9.11
N LYS A 4 -20.80 19.10 -8.47
CA LYS A 4 -21.11 19.12 -7.03
C LYS A 4 -19.87 19.09 -6.13
N ALA A 5 -18.72 18.63 -6.63
CA ALA A 5 -17.48 18.65 -5.88
C ALA A 5 -16.90 20.06 -5.77
N VAL A 6 -17.00 20.85 -6.85
CA VAL A 6 -16.49 22.23 -6.94
C VAL A 6 -17.30 23.19 -6.05
N GLU A 7 -18.59 22.95 -5.89
CA GLU A 7 -19.50 23.78 -5.08
C GLU A 7 -19.17 23.78 -3.59
N ASP A 8 -18.63 22.67 -3.07
CA ASP A 8 -18.17 22.56 -1.68
C ASP A 8 -16.88 21.71 -1.62
N PRO A 9 -15.70 22.34 -1.72
CA PRO A 9 -14.44 21.61 -1.79
C PRO A 9 -14.03 21.00 -0.44
N THR A 10 -14.76 21.24 0.65
CA THR A 10 -14.41 20.75 1.99
C THR A 10 -14.76 19.27 2.18
N ILE A 11 -15.59 18.71 1.31
CA ILE A 11 -15.98 17.29 1.34
C ILE A 11 -15.55 16.60 0.06
N GLU A 12 -14.78 15.53 0.21
CA GLU A 12 -14.31 14.70 -0.90
C GLU A 12 -15.47 14.19 -1.78
N PRO A 13 -15.32 14.17 -3.12
CA PRO A 13 -16.36 13.71 -4.03
C PRO A 13 -16.88 12.31 -3.73
N PHE A 14 -15.98 11.39 -3.35
CA PHE A 14 -16.34 10.03 -2.99
C PHE A 14 -17.23 9.99 -1.75
N LYS A 15 -16.88 10.77 -0.73
CA LYS A 15 -17.67 10.90 0.51
C LYS A 15 -19.03 11.53 0.27
N LYS A 16 -19.13 12.53 -0.61
CA LYS A 16 -20.42 13.11 -1.02
C LYS A 16 -21.33 12.07 -1.69
N ALA A 17 -20.77 11.18 -2.50
CA ALA A 17 -21.54 10.18 -3.23
C ALA A 17 -21.92 8.95 -2.39
N ASN A 18 -21.06 8.57 -1.43
CA ASN A 18 -21.19 7.29 -0.71
C ASN A 18 -21.42 7.44 0.79
N GLY A 19 -21.41 8.65 1.35
CA GLY A 19 -21.62 8.94 2.77
C GLY A 19 -20.40 8.65 3.68
N GLU A 20 -19.36 8.03 3.14
CA GLU A 20 -18.13 7.66 3.86
C GLU A 20 -16.89 7.84 2.95
N GLY A 21 -15.71 7.96 3.56
CA GLY A 21 -14.45 8.05 2.82
C GLY A 21 -14.14 6.76 2.06
N ALA A 22 -13.38 6.86 0.97
CA ALA A 22 -13.08 5.74 0.07
C ALA A 22 -12.44 4.54 0.79
N ILE A 23 -11.43 4.79 1.63
CA ILE A 23 -10.74 3.74 2.39
C ILE A 23 -11.73 3.00 3.30
N SER A 24 -12.51 3.73 4.11
CA SER A 24 -13.53 3.12 4.99
C SER A 24 -14.59 2.35 4.19
N TYR A 25 -14.97 2.86 3.01
CA TYR A 25 -15.92 2.20 2.12
C TYR A 25 -15.41 0.84 1.63
N TYR A 26 -14.15 0.78 1.19
CA TYR A 26 -13.52 -0.43 0.68
C TYR A 26 -13.34 -1.47 1.78
N MET A 27 -12.82 -1.06 2.95
CA MET A 27 -12.55 -1.98 4.07
C MET A 27 -13.82 -2.69 4.57
N LYS A 28 -14.98 -2.04 4.51
CA LYS A 28 -16.27 -2.66 4.90
C LYS A 28 -16.81 -3.66 3.86
N ARG A 29 -16.20 -3.76 2.68
CA ARG A 29 -16.72 -4.51 1.52
C ARG A 29 -15.65 -5.42 0.93
N PRO A 30 -15.54 -6.69 1.37
CA PRO A 30 -14.44 -7.59 1.00
C PRO A 30 -14.20 -7.73 -0.51
N LYS A 31 -15.27 -7.82 -1.32
CA LYS A 31 -15.15 -7.88 -2.78
C LYS A 31 -14.56 -6.60 -3.38
N THR A 32 -14.92 -5.44 -2.82
CA THR A 32 -14.38 -4.15 -3.31
C THR A 32 -12.93 -4.00 -2.87
N LEU A 33 -12.59 -4.41 -1.65
CA LEU A 33 -11.22 -4.42 -1.16
C LEU A 33 -10.31 -5.30 -2.01
N ASP A 34 -10.72 -6.54 -2.31
CA ASP A 34 -9.98 -7.47 -3.17
C ASP A 34 -9.76 -6.91 -4.59
N LEU A 35 -10.78 -6.29 -5.18
CA LEU A 35 -10.65 -5.64 -6.49
C LEU A 35 -9.69 -4.44 -6.43
N THR A 36 -9.74 -3.64 -5.37
CA THR A 36 -8.82 -2.51 -5.18
C THR A 36 -7.38 -2.99 -5.03
N HIS A 37 -7.11 -4.02 -4.24
CA HIS A 37 -5.76 -4.59 -4.11
C HIS A 37 -5.24 -5.12 -5.44
N LYS A 38 -6.04 -5.90 -6.18
CA LYS A 38 -5.66 -6.39 -7.51
C LYS A 38 -5.35 -5.28 -8.50
N ALA A 39 -6.13 -4.19 -8.47
CA ALA A 39 -5.89 -3.03 -9.31
C ALA A 39 -4.57 -2.32 -8.93
N LEU A 40 -4.33 -2.12 -7.63
CA LEU A 40 -3.08 -1.51 -7.15
C LEU A 40 -1.87 -2.37 -7.49
N ASP A 41 -1.92 -3.68 -7.22
CA ASP A 41 -0.85 -4.63 -7.54
C ASP A 41 -0.56 -4.67 -9.04
N GLY A 42 -1.61 -4.68 -9.86
CA GLY A 42 -1.50 -4.68 -11.33
C GLY A 42 -0.75 -3.47 -11.88
N ILE A 43 -0.81 -2.32 -11.20
CA ILE A 43 -0.06 -1.11 -11.55
C ILE A 43 1.35 -1.14 -10.93
N THR A 44 1.45 -1.53 -9.66
CA THR A 44 2.69 -1.53 -8.88
C THR A 44 3.76 -2.44 -9.49
N VAL A 45 3.40 -3.65 -9.93
CA VAL A 45 4.39 -4.62 -10.43
C VAL A 45 5.21 -4.09 -11.62
N PRO A 46 4.60 -3.63 -12.74
CA PRO A 46 5.39 -3.10 -13.85
C PRO A 46 6.16 -1.84 -13.47
N LEU A 47 5.54 -0.90 -12.74
CA LEU A 47 6.19 0.34 -12.33
C LEU A 47 7.42 0.07 -11.45
N MET A 48 7.30 -0.82 -10.46
CA MET A 48 8.41 -1.15 -9.56
C MET A 48 9.53 -1.87 -10.30
N ARG A 49 9.25 -2.67 -11.33
CA ARG A 49 10.32 -3.28 -12.15
C ARG A 49 11.15 -2.19 -12.85
N ASP A 50 10.49 -1.23 -13.48
CA ASP A 50 11.16 -0.12 -14.17
C ASP A 50 11.97 0.77 -13.19
N ILE A 51 11.40 1.05 -12.02
CA ILE A 51 12.10 1.76 -10.93
C ILE A 51 13.33 0.98 -10.51
N LEU A 52 13.18 -0.32 -10.23
CA LEU A 52 14.27 -1.15 -9.74
C LEU A 52 15.39 -1.29 -10.76
N ASP A 53 15.12 -1.22 -12.05
CA ASP A 53 16.12 -1.26 -13.13
C ASP A 53 16.95 0.02 -13.24
N SER A 54 16.38 1.17 -12.87
CA SER A 54 17.06 2.47 -12.95
C SER A 54 17.58 2.97 -11.59
N TYR A 55 16.99 2.52 -10.48
CA TYR A 55 17.30 2.97 -9.12
C TYR A 55 18.06 1.91 -8.33
N ASN A 56 19.27 2.27 -7.89
CA ASN A 56 20.19 1.43 -7.14
C ASN A 56 20.32 1.83 -5.66
N GLY A 57 19.54 2.80 -5.17
CA GLY A 57 19.66 3.34 -3.80
C GLY A 57 19.26 2.37 -2.68
N PHE A 58 18.79 1.18 -3.00
CA PHE A 58 18.59 0.10 -2.03
C PHE A 58 19.87 -0.73 -1.75
N HIS A 59 20.96 -0.49 -2.47
CA HIS A 59 22.23 -1.17 -2.19
C HIS A 59 22.74 -0.84 -0.78
N GLY A 60 23.06 -1.90 -0.02
CA GLY A 60 23.61 -1.76 1.34
C GLY A 60 22.57 -1.50 2.41
N ILE A 61 21.29 -1.36 2.05
CA ILE A 61 20.19 -1.33 3.02
C ILE A 61 20.02 -2.73 3.62
N GLU A 62 20.03 -2.81 4.95
CA GLU A 62 19.79 -4.06 5.68
C GLU A 62 18.34 -4.18 6.20
N ILE A 63 17.71 -3.04 6.49
CA ILE A 63 16.36 -2.96 7.05
C ILE A 63 15.57 -1.94 6.23
N LEU A 64 14.39 -2.36 5.75
CA LEU A 64 13.49 -1.52 4.97
C LEU A 64 12.08 -1.57 5.56
N VAL A 65 11.44 -0.41 5.70
CA VAL A 65 10.05 -0.28 6.10
C VAL A 65 9.27 0.33 4.95
N ASP A 66 8.23 -0.36 4.49
CA ASP A 66 7.30 0.08 3.45
C ASP A 66 6.03 0.60 4.14
N VAL A 67 5.87 1.92 4.18
CA VAL A 67 4.75 2.59 4.87
C VAL A 67 3.61 2.80 3.88
N GLY A 68 2.44 2.22 4.16
CA GLY A 68 1.32 2.19 3.22
C GLY A 68 1.55 1.20 2.07
N GLY A 69 2.32 0.14 2.30
CA GLY A 69 2.71 -0.82 1.26
C GLY A 69 1.62 -1.81 0.85
N SER A 70 0.41 -1.70 1.40
CA SER A 70 -0.79 -2.48 1.04
C SER A 70 -0.52 -4.00 1.07
N SER A 71 -0.63 -4.68 -0.06
CA SER A 71 -0.35 -6.11 -0.24
C SER A 71 1.10 -6.52 0.03
N GLY A 72 2.03 -5.56 0.12
CA GLY A 72 3.47 -5.80 0.32
C GLY A 72 4.23 -6.18 -0.96
N VAL A 73 3.58 -6.13 -2.13
CA VAL A 73 4.20 -6.47 -3.43
C VAL A 73 5.43 -5.58 -3.72
N THR A 74 5.37 -4.29 -3.39
CA THR A 74 6.49 -3.35 -3.54
C THR A 74 7.72 -3.83 -2.76
N LEU A 75 7.57 -4.02 -1.46
CA LEU A 75 8.62 -4.52 -0.58
C LEU A 75 9.17 -5.87 -1.06
N GLN A 76 8.31 -6.78 -1.48
CA GLN A 76 8.70 -8.08 -2.01
C GLN A 76 9.62 -7.94 -3.23
N LEU A 77 9.27 -7.09 -4.20
CA LEU A 77 10.09 -6.86 -5.40
C LEU A 77 11.45 -6.25 -5.06
N ILE A 78 11.50 -5.30 -4.12
CA ILE A 78 12.75 -4.71 -3.65
C ILE A 78 13.64 -5.79 -3.02
N MET A 79 13.11 -6.59 -2.10
CA MET A 79 13.88 -7.63 -1.41
C MET A 79 14.34 -8.75 -2.33
N GLN A 80 13.56 -9.08 -3.38
CA GLN A 80 13.97 -10.03 -4.42
C GLN A 80 15.19 -9.55 -5.21
N LYS A 81 15.25 -8.25 -5.55
CA LYS A 81 16.39 -7.67 -6.27
C LYS A 81 17.59 -7.38 -5.37
N TYR A 82 17.33 -7.03 -4.11
CA TYR A 82 18.34 -6.62 -3.13
C TYR A 82 18.39 -7.59 -1.94
N PRO A 83 19.03 -8.77 -2.08
CA PRO A 83 19.07 -9.78 -1.02
C PRO A 83 19.83 -9.34 0.25
N LYS A 84 20.51 -8.18 0.21
CA LYS A 84 21.12 -7.56 1.40
C LYS A 84 20.09 -6.91 2.33
N VAL A 85 18.87 -6.64 1.85
CA VAL A 85 17.74 -6.24 2.69
C VAL A 85 17.28 -7.49 3.46
N ARG A 86 17.83 -7.67 4.66
CA ARG A 86 17.59 -8.85 5.51
C ARG A 86 16.27 -8.78 6.24
N LYS A 87 15.79 -7.57 6.53
CA LYS A 87 14.52 -7.32 7.23
C LYS A 87 13.68 -6.33 6.44
N GLY A 88 12.51 -6.78 6.00
CA GLY A 88 11.47 -5.93 5.42
C GLY A 88 10.27 -5.88 6.35
N PHE A 89 9.72 -4.68 6.55
CA PHE A 89 8.49 -4.47 7.31
C PHE A 89 7.47 -3.76 6.42
N ASN A 90 6.33 -4.41 6.16
CA ASN A 90 5.20 -3.77 5.48
C ASN A 90 4.26 -3.21 6.56
N PHE A 91 4.11 -1.89 6.60
CA PHE A 91 3.32 -1.20 7.62
C PHE A 91 2.08 -0.55 7.01
N ASP A 92 0.91 -1.16 7.23
CA ASP A 92 -0.37 -0.70 6.71
C ASP A 92 -1.53 -0.84 7.73
N LEU A 93 -2.70 -0.32 7.37
CA LEU A 93 -3.94 -0.37 8.14
C LEU A 93 -4.40 -1.81 8.38
N ARG A 94 -4.97 -2.03 9.58
CA ARG A 94 -5.24 -3.34 10.20
C ARG A 94 -6.11 -4.32 9.37
N ASP A 95 -6.87 -3.86 8.39
CA ASP A 95 -7.71 -4.71 7.52
C ASP A 95 -7.27 -4.73 6.03
N MET A 96 -6.12 -4.13 5.67
CA MET A 96 -5.56 -4.19 4.31
C MET A 96 -4.43 -5.24 4.15
N TRP A 97 -4.30 -6.16 5.11
CA TRP A 97 -3.20 -7.13 5.16
C TRP A 97 -3.40 -8.27 4.17
N VAL A 98 -2.35 -8.58 3.40
CA VAL A 98 -2.17 -9.91 2.80
C VAL A 98 -0.79 -10.43 3.18
N LEU A 99 -0.80 -11.57 3.87
CA LEU A 99 0.31 -12.46 4.26
C LEU A 99 1.73 -12.09 3.79
N LEU A 100 2.48 -11.41 4.65
CA LEU A 100 3.82 -11.77 5.15
C LEU A 100 4.33 -10.58 5.99
N ALA A 101 4.84 -10.89 7.19
CA ALA A 101 5.45 -9.98 8.18
C ALA A 101 4.50 -9.29 9.19
N TRP A 102 4.36 -9.97 10.35
CA TRP A 102 4.15 -9.42 11.71
C TRP A 102 2.87 -8.60 12.02
N THR A 103 2.18 -8.96 13.10
CA THR A 103 1.08 -8.18 13.68
C THR A 103 1.54 -6.79 14.15
N ASN A 104 0.63 -5.82 14.30
CA ASN A 104 0.96 -4.46 14.76
C ASN A 104 1.83 -4.43 16.03
N ASP A 105 1.60 -5.35 16.97
CA ASP A 105 2.37 -5.44 18.22
C ASP A 105 3.81 -5.92 17.99
N GLU A 106 4.03 -6.69 16.94
CA GLU A 106 5.35 -7.18 16.54
C GLU A 106 6.11 -6.13 15.73
N CYS A 107 5.41 -5.32 14.92
CA CYS A 107 5.99 -4.09 14.33
C CYS A 107 6.37 -3.06 15.39
N LEU A 108 5.52 -2.82 16.40
CA LEU A 108 5.81 -1.86 17.49
C LEU A 108 6.98 -2.29 18.37
N LYS A 109 7.22 -3.60 18.53
CA LYS A 109 8.37 -4.14 19.27
C LYS A 109 9.67 -4.11 18.46
N ALA A 110 9.59 -3.90 17.14
CA ALA A 110 10.74 -3.85 16.24
C ALA A 110 11.23 -2.41 15.97
N MET A 111 10.44 -1.40 16.36
CA MET A 111 10.84 0.02 16.46
C MET A 111 11.47 0.31 17.82
#